data_AF-A0A812SYE6-F1
#
_entry.id   AF-A0A812SYE6-F1
#
_cell.length_a   1.000
_cell.length_b   1.000
_cell.length_c   1.000
_cell.angle_alpha   90.00
_cell.angle_beta   90.00
_cell.angle_gamma   90.00
#
_symmetry.space_group_name_H-M   'P 1'
#
loop_
_entity.id
_entity.type
_entity.pdbx_description
1 polymer ?
#
loop_
_entity_poly.entity_id
_entity_poly.type
_entity_poly.pdbx_seq_one_letter_code
_entity_poly.pdbx_strand_id
1 'polypeptide(L)'
;MHKVCSGRHVHLRWGPIKSKQGWSFATSQETAYPPEFCKAVAQDIAIALQKKGFSLTQEPEATQASHAAIAAQKQPRKGRGPVGPSQYATKVAVTIPAVDPPQEIPTKAPQGLQGIPIGSKLLWSREVLKGGSWVREVEYGVFRTPEVFLEKSLKMAHPFDSPVSMDAPNMRAIATILSEGVEGIKAKRKAALDYYCARKVALQKDELALKAKMHPDVRGVTQPKNLLLFKEMLRDACVGDDNLFHDLTSGFRITGELEPSGQFPPKCRVAALSVADLRKTAKWAKHLVASSCRRAAKDKAVAKAVWKESLDQVQRGWLRGPFSSSEIDARLGPEWVASKRFGVIQGEKIRAVDDLSEHMVNSTVSESEKIVLDGVDEILAVARFFGGATTGGVPEFKIPAPDGSVFRGRLHDDFRKGRGSYVEGLWILKDRWASVLAVLDVDRDCVMFFESLALPFGATSSVTGFN
;
A
#
# COMPACT_ATOMS: atom_id res chain seq x y z
N MET A 1 13.69 -2.40 34.56
CA MET A 1 13.30 -1.24 33.74
C MET A 1 14.13 -0.07 34.22
N HIS A 2 14.99 0.48 33.37
CA HIS A 2 16.16 1.26 33.83
C HIS A 2 16.08 2.76 33.57
N LYS A 3 15.13 3.21 32.72
CA LYS A 3 14.86 4.62 32.46
C LYS A 3 13.68 5.09 33.31
N VAL A 4 13.97 5.98 34.25
CA VAL A 4 13.00 6.58 35.17
C VAL A 4 12.76 8.03 34.75
N CYS A 5 11.57 8.57 35.02
CA CYS A 5 11.31 9.99 34.81
C CYS A 5 12.32 10.84 35.61
N SER A 6 12.93 11.82 34.97
CA SER A 6 13.90 12.72 35.61
C SER A 6 13.26 13.71 36.59
N GLY A 7 11.93 13.79 36.63
CA GLY A 7 11.17 14.75 37.45
C GLY A 7 11.31 16.22 37.00
N ARG A 8 12.02 16.49 35.90
CA ARG A 8 12.31 17.85 35.41
C ARG A 8 11.20 18.46 34.54
N HIS A 9 10.04 17.82 34.44
CA HIS A 9 8.88 18.30 33.70
C HIS A 9 7.59 18.03 34.48
N VAL A 10 6.56 18.82 34.22
CA VAL A 10 5.25 18.67 34.85
C VAL A 10 4.41 17.71 34.02
N HIS A 11 3.99 16.60 34.63
CA HIS A 11 2.99 15.72 34.04
C HIS A 11 1.64 16.45 33.99
N LEU A 12 0.94 16.36 32.86
CA LEU A 12 -0.41 16.91 32.77
C LEU A 12 -1.34 16.17 33.74
N ARG A 13 -2.33 16.87 34.28
CA ARG A 13 -3.31 16.24 35.17
C ARG A 13 -4.24 15.34 34.35
N TRP A 14 -4.41 14.11 34.82
CA TRP A 14 -5.43 13.21 34.31
C TRP A 14 -6.83 13.79 34.54
N GLY A 15 -7.64 13.92 33.49
CA GLY A 15 -9.01 14.42 33.58
C GLY A 15 -9.51 15.20 32.36
N PRO A 16 -10.71 15.78 32.44
CA PRO A 16 -11.29 16.58 31.37
C PRO A 16 -10.62 17.96 31.25
N ILE A 17 -10.15 18.29 30.05
CA ILE A 17 -9.55 19.57 29.69
C ILE A 17 -10.55 20.36 28.85
N LYS A 18 -10.73 21.65 29.14
CA LYS A 18 -11.56 22.55 28.36
C LYS A 18 -10.72 23.24 27.27
N SER A 19 -10.99 22.92 26.00
CA SER A 19 -10.36 23.56 24.84
C SER A 19 -11.31 24.59 24.20
N LYS A 20 -10.81 25.40 23.25
CA LYS A 20 -11.65 26.29 22.42
C LYS A 20 -12.70 25.54 21.58
N GLN A 21 -12.55 24.22 21.42
CA GLN A 21 -13.43 23.34 20.64
C GLN A 21 -14.38 22.49 21.52
N GLY A 22 -14.34 22.66 22.85
CA GLY A 22 -15.19 21.94 23.80
C GLY A 22 -14.41 21.20 24.88
N TRP A 23 -15.11 20.39 25.67
CA TRP A 23 -14.53 19.52 26.68
C TRP A 23 -13.92 18.28 26.01
N SER A 24 -12.64 18.01 26.26
CA SER A 24 -11.93 16.81 25.78
C SER A 24 -11.23 16.14 26.95
N PHE A 25 -11.31 14.81 27.04
CA PHE A 25 -10.50 14.07 28.01
C PHE A 25 -9.03 14.09 27.61
N ALA A 26 -8.11 14.29 28.56
CA ALA A 26 -6.66 14.34 28.34
C ALA A 26 -6.06 13.06 27.72
N THR A 27 -6.83 11.98 27.61
CA THR A 27 -6.40 10.65 27.18
C THR A 27 -5.84 10.63 25.75
N SER A 28 -6.29 11.50 24.85
CA SER A 28 -5.74 11.57 23.48
C SER A 28 -4.34 12.21 23.42
N GLN A 29 -3.93 12.94 24.46
CA GLN A 29 -2.60 13.56 24.55
C GLN A 29 -1.58 12.66 25.27
N GLU A 30 -2.01 11.73 26.12
CA GLU A 30 -1.13 10.81 26.87
C GLU A 30 -1.06 9.37 26.30
N THR A 31 -1.88 9.01 25.31
CA THR A 31 -1.93 7.62 24.77
C THR A 31 -0.69 7.21 23.97
N ALA A 32 0.19 8.14 23.63
CA ALA A 32 1.49 7.82 23.05
C ALA A 32 2.56 7.92 24.14
N TYR A 33 3.11 6.78 24.55
CA TYR A 33 4.37 6.77 25.30
C TYR A 33 5.40 7.66 24.58
N PRO A 34 6.15 8.52 25.31
CA PRO A 34 7.14 9.38 24.69
C PRO A 34 8.12 8.58 23.83
N PRO A 35 8.51 9.06 22.63
CA PRO A 35 9.45 8.36 21.77
C PRO A 35 10.74 7.94 22.50
N GLU A 36 11.21 8.74 23.45
CA GLU A 36 12.40 8.49 24.26
C GLU A 36 12.22 7.32 25.25
N PHE A 37 10.99 7.09 25.72
CA PHE A 37 10.64 5.95 26.57
C PHE A 37 10.53 4.68 25.72
N CYS A 38 9.79 4.74 24.62
CA CYS A 38 9.67 3.61 23.67
C CYS A 38 11.05 3.14 23.18
N LYS A 39 11.94 4.06 22.81
CA LYS A 39 13.32 3.75 22.41
C LYS A 39 14.10 3.05 23.52
N ALA A 40 13.94 3.49 24.77
CA ALA A 40 14.64 2.88 25.91
C ALA A 40 14.13 1.47 26.23
N VAL A 41 12.81 1.25 26.14
CA VAL A 41 12.22 -0.08 26.34
C VAL A 41 12.65 -1.04 25.22
N ALA A 42 12.61 -0.60 23.96
CA ALA A 42 13.08 -1.40 22.82
C ALA A 42 14.56 -1.78 22.98
N GLN A 43 15.40 -0.86 23.48
CA GLN A 43 16.81 -1.13 23.78
C GLN A 43 17.00 -2.13 24.93
N ASP A 44 16.24 -2.01 26.02
CA ASP A 44 16.30 -2.97 27.14
C ASP A 44 15.95 -4.40 26.67
N ILE A 45 14.94 -4.52 25.81
CA ILE A 45 14.57 -5.79 25.16
C ILE A 45 15.71 -6.28 24.26
N ALA A 46 16.30 -5.40 23.45
CA ALA A 46 17.39 -5.76 22.56
C ALA A 46 18.63 -6.29 23.31
N ILE A 47 19.03 -5.61 24.38
CA ILE A 47 20.15 -6.01 25.24
C ILE A 47 19.85 -7.35 25.92
N ALA A 48 18.63 -7.56 26.41
CA ALA A 48 18.23 -8.81 27.06
C ALA A 48 18.26 -10.00 26.09
N LEU A 49 17.82 -9.80 24.84
CA LEU A 49 17.87 -10.82 23.79
C LEU A 49 19.33 -11.12 23.37
N GLN A 50 20.17 -10.10 23.18
CA GLN A 50 21.59 -10.29 22.88
C GLN A 50 22.32 -11.07 23.98
N LYS A 51 22.05 -10.79 25.26
CA LYS A 51 22.61 -11.55 26.40
C LYS A 51 22.20 -13.01 26.41
N LYS A 52 21.05 -13.35 25.81
CA LYS A 52 20.58 -14.73 25.63
C LYS A 52 21.12 -15.39 24.35
N GLY A 53 22.04 -14.73 23.63
CA GLY A 53 22.66 -15.24 22.41
C GLY A 53 21.87 -14.97 21.12
N PHE A 54 20.79 -14.20 21.17
CA PHE A 54 20.05 -13.84 19.96
C PHE A 54 20.80 -12.74 19.17
N SER A 55 21.10 -13.02 17.89
CA SER A 55 21.68 -12.01 17.00
C SER A 55 20.59 -11.09 16.47
N LEU A 56 20.49 -9.88 17.04
CA LEU A 56 19.58 -8.83 16.55
C LEU A 56 20.14 -8.05 15.34
N THR A 57 21.03 -8.66 14.55
CA THR A 57 21.58 -8.07 13.32
C THR A 57 20.61 -8.09 12.14
N GLN A 58 19.34 -8.42 12.35
CA GLN A 58 18.35 -8.09 11.35
C GLN A 58 18.10 -6.59 11.41
N GLU A 59 18.68 -5.87 10.44
CA GLU A 59 18.01 -4.70 9.92
C GLU A 59 16.52 -5.03 9.81
N PRO A 60 15.60 -4.12 10.22
CA PRO A 60 14.18 -4.39 10.12
C PRO A 60 13.94 -4.96 8.73
N GLU A 61 13.40 -6.19 8.64
CA GLU A 61 13.08 -6.82 7.36
C GLU A 61 12.42 -5.74 6.54
N ALA A 62 13.09 -5.38 5.43
CA ALA A 62 12.71 -4.23 4.66
C ALA A 62 11.24 -4.46 4.30
N THR A 63 10.38 -3.47 4.59
CA THR A 63 8.99 -3.60 4.16
C THR A 63 8.96 -3.79 2.64
N GLN A 64 7.95 -4.43 2.06
CA GLN A 64 7.83 -4.56 0.59
C GLN A 64 8.10 -3.22 -0.13
N ALA A 65 7.55 -2.11 0.38
CA ALA A 65 7.83 -0.77 -0.12
C ALA A 65 9.31 -0.34 -0.05
N SER A 66 10.06 -0.81 0.96
CA SER A 66 11.51 -0.61 1.06
C SER A 66 12.27 -1.46 0.05
N HIS A 67 11.86 -2.72 -0.17
CA HIS A 67 12.44 -3.58 -1.20
C HIS A 67 12.18 -3.02 -2.60
N ALA A 68 10.97 -2.53 -2.88
CA ALA A 68 10.62 -1.88 -4.13
C ALA A 68 11.44 -0.62 -4.38
N ALA A 69 11.51 0.29 -3.39
CA ALA A 69 12.35 1.48 -3.50
C ALA A 69 13.81 1.14 -3.81
N ILE A 70 14.35 0.09 -3.18
CA ILE A 70 15.70 -0.42 -3.46
C ILE A 70 15.78 -0.94 -4.91
N ALA A 71 14.85 -1.78 -5.36
CA ALA A 71 14.86 -2.30 -6.74
C ALA A 71 14.71 -1.19 -7.81
N ALA A 72 14.02 -0.11 -7.48
CA ALA A 72 13.92 1.12 -8.28
C ALA A 72 15.13 2.06 -8.19
N GLN A 73 16.23 1.61 -7.57
CA GLN A 73 17.46 2.39 -7.31
C GLN A 73 17.25 3.67 -6.49
N LYS A 74 16.17 3.78 -5.73
CA LYS A 74 16.01 4.89 -4.77
C LYS A 74 16.87 4.61 -3.54
N GLN A 75 17.90 5.43 -3.36
CA GLN A 75 18.67 5.43 -2.12
C GLN A 75 17.77 5.81 -0.94
N PRO A 76 17.76 5.03 0.16
CA PRO A 76 17.00 5.41 1.34
C PRO A 76 17.53 6.74 1.90
N ARG A 77 16.63 7.72 2.08
CA ARG A 77 16.94 8.94 2.82
C ARG A 77 16.95 8.64 4.32
N LYS A 78 17.96 9.17 5.03
CA LYS A 78 18.19 9.16 6.50
C LYS A 78 17.30 8.21 7.33
N GLY A 79 17.90 7.18 7.91
CA GLY A 79 17.29 6.40 9.01
C GLY A 79 16.90 4.96 8.68
N ARG A 80 17.10 4.49 7.44
CA ARG A 80 17.15 3.05 7.11
C ARG A 80 18.61 2.65 6.90
N GLY A 81 18.93 1.40 7.24
CA GLY A 81 20.29 0.89 7.44
C GLY A 81 21.28 1.21 6.30
N PRO A 82 22.60 1.27 6.61
CA PRO A 82 23.61 1.61 5.63
C PRO A 82 23.57 0.66 4.44
N VAL A 83 23.56 1.21 3.23
CA VAL A 83 23.76 0.45 1.99
C VAL A 83 25.24 0.02 1.97
N GLY A 84 25.54 -1.21 2.43
CA GLY A 84 26.89 -1.77 2.46
C GLY A 84 27.22 -2.48 3.78
N PRO A 85 28.43 -3.04 3.92
CA PRO A 85 28.80 -3.72 5.15
C PRO A 85 28.88 -2.70 6.29
N SER A 86 28.57 -3.12 7.52
CA SER A 86 28.80 -2.27 8.69
C SER A 86 30.26 -1.80 8.71
N GLN A 87 30.46 -0.47 8.80
CA GLN A 87 31.78 0.14 8.99
C GLN A 87 32.47 -0.31 10.27
N TYR A 88 31.70 -0.85 11.23
CA TYR A 88 32.22 -1.39 12.48
C TYR A 88 32.49 -2.89 12.38
N ALA A 89 33.68 -3.28 12.81
CA ALA A 89 34.13 -4.66 12.96
C ALA A 89 33.40 -5.35 14.11
N THR A 90 33.38 -4.67 15.25
CA THR A 90 32.75 -5.10 16.51
C THR A 90 32.11 -3.90 17.19
N LYS A 91 31.16 -4.18 18.09
CA LYS A 91 30.55 -3.19 18.97
C LYS A 91 30.86 -3.60 20.41
N VAL A 92 31.29 -2.65 21.22
CA VAL A 92 31.71 -2.89 22.60
C VAL A 92 30.82 -2.06 23.53
N ALA A 93 30.03 -2.73 24.35
CA ALA A 93 29.16 -2.10 25.34
C ALA A 93 29.82 -2.15 26.72
N VAL A 94 29.93 -0.99 27.39
CA VAL A 94 30.52 -0.85 28.72
C VAL A 94 29.67 0.06 29.61
N THR A 95 29.84 -0.08 30.93
CA THR A 95 29.23 0.81 31.92
C THR A 95 30.32 1.67 32.54
N ILE A 96 30.15 2.98 32.47
CA ILE A 96 31.07 3.98 33.02
C ILE A 96 30.39 4.77 34.14
N PRO A 97 31.12 5.52 34.98
CA PRO A 97 30.53 6.49 35.89
C PRO A 97 29.60 7.46 35.14
N ALA A 98 28.69 8.16 35.84
CA ALA A 98 27.76 9.13 35.24
C ALA A 98 28.46 10.42 34.74
N VAL A 99 29.45 10.26 33.87
CA VAL A 99 30.19 11.30 33.18
C VAL A 99 29.88 11.25 31.69
N ASP A 100 30.02 12.38 31.01
CA ASP A 100 29.79 12.44 29.57
C ASP A 100 30.88 11.65 28.81
N PRO A 101 30.51 10.64 28.02
CA PRO A 101 31.47 9.85 27.26
C PRO A 101 31.98 10.68 26.07
N PRO A 102 33.26 10.51 25.70
CA PRO A 102 33.78 11.15 24.49
C PRO A 102 33.09 10.58 23.24
N GLN A 103 32.99 11.40 22.19
CA GLN A 103 32.42 10.94 20.91
C GLN A 103 33.32 9.92 20.19
N GLU A 104 34.62 9.98 20.44
CA GLU A 104 35.62 9.05 19.94
C GLU A 104 36.60 8.70 21.07
N ILE A 105 37.06 7.45 21.14
CA ILE A 105 38.02 7.03 22.17
C ILE A 105 39.37 7.74 21.94
N PRO A 106 39.82 8.61 22.86
CA PRO A 106 41.07 9.33 22.71
C PRO A 106 42.27 8.44 23.03
N THR A 107 43.48 8.89 22.67
CA THR A 107 44.75 8.19 22.94
C THR A 107 44.95 7.86 24.43
N LYS A 108 44.40 8.70 25.33
CA LYS A 108 44.34 8.44 26.77
C LYS A 108 42.90 8.19 27.19
N ALA A 109 42.47 6.93 27.13
CA ALA A 109 41.10 6.54 27.43
C ALA A 109 40.70 6.86 28.91
N PRO A 110 39.54 7.50 29.13
CA PRO A 110 38.99 7.71 30.48
C PRO A 110 38.74 6.41 31.26
N GLN A 111 38.58 6.53 32.57
CA GLN A 111 38.29 5.40 33.45
C GLN A 111 37.00 4.66 33.05
N GLY A 112 37.10 3.34 32.88
CA GLY A 112 36.01 2.47 32.41
C GLY A 112 35.94 2.29 30.88
N LEU A 113 36.76 3.02 30.11
CA LEU A 113 36.90 2.85 28.65
C LEU A 113 38.25 2.24 28.25
N GLN A 114 39.09 1.86 29.22
CA GLN A 114 40.38 1.22 28.95
C GLN A 114 40.18 -0.15 28.28
N GLY A 115 40.86 -0.37 27.15
CA GLY A 115 40.75 -1.59 26.35
C GLY A 115 39.85 -1.46 25.11
N ILE A 116 39.12 -0.35 24.95
CA ILE A 116 38.45 -0.04 23.69
C ILE A 116 39.49 0.59 22.74
N PRO A 117 39.60 0.13 21.47
CA PRO A 117 40.55 0.69 20.52
C PRO A 117 40.39 2.20 20.32
N ILE A 118 41.52 2.90 20.21
CA ILE A 118 41.59 4.34 19.95
C ILE A 118 40.86 4.66 18.63
N GLY A 119 40.12 5.77 18.61
CA GLY A 119 39.32 6.19 17.46
C GLY A 119 38.00 5.44 17.30
N SER A 120 37.63 4.53 18.21
CA SER A 120 36.30 3.92 18.21
C SER A 120 35.23 4.98 18.44
N LYS A 121 34.12 4.91 17.68
CA LYS A 121 33.07 5.93 17.68
C LYS A 121 31.92 5.58 18.63
N LEU A 122 31.47 6.55 19.41
CA LEU A 122 30.29 6.40 20.27
C LEU A 122 29.04 6.21 19.40
N LEU A 123 28.33 5.09 19.60
CA LEU A 123 27.09 4.77 18.89
C LEU A 123 25.87 5.27 19.66
N TRP A 124 25.87 5.06 20.97
CA TRP A 124 24.84 5.57 21.87
C TRP A 124 25.36 5.64 23.31
N SER A 125 24.71 6.47 24.11
CA SER A 125 24.91 6.58 25.55
C SER A 125 23.56 6.76 26.26
N ARG A 126 23.42 6.20 27.46
CA ARG A 126 22.23 6.43 28.30
C ARG A 126 22.59 6.36 29.77
N GLU A 127 21.97 7.23 30.55
CA GLU A 127 22.12 7.22 32.01
C GLU A 127 21.10 6.27 32.64
N VAL A 128 21.57 5.45 33.58
CA VAL A 128 20.80 4.39 34.21
C VAL A 128 21.10 4.38 35.70
N LEU A 129 20.06 4.19 36.51
CA LEU A 129 20.22 3.92 37.94
C LEU A 129 20.49 2.42 38.15
N LYS A 130 21.68 2.06 38.64
CA LYS A 130 22.03 0.67 39.02
C LYS A 130 22.55 0.66 40.45
N GLY A 131 21.95 -0.20 41.29
CA GLY A 131 22.41 -0.37 42.68
C GLY A 131 22.38 0.91 43.52
N GLY A 132 21.47 1.85 43.21
CA GLY A 132 21.35 3.13 43.93
C GLY A 132 22.31 4.24 43.47
N SER A 133 23.19 3.99 42.50
CA SER A 133 24.06 5.01 41.90
C SER A 133 23.75 5.21 40.43
N TRP A 134 23.86 6.46 39.97
CA TRP A 134 23.76 6.79 38.55
C TRP A 134 25.03 6.35 37.84
N VAL A 135 24.86 5.56 36.79
CA VAL A 135 25.92 5.11 35.90
C VAL A 135 25.50 5.37 34.46
N ARG A 136 26.46 5.38 33.54
CA ARG A 136 26.15 5.55 32.13
C ARG A 136 26.55 4.30 31.34
N GLU A 137 25.59 3.73 30.64
CA GLU A 137 25.85 2.66 29.68
C GLU A 137 26.15 3.28 28.33
N VAL A 138 27.21 2.79 27.67
CA VAL A 138 27.69 3.31 26.39
C VAL A 138 28.08 2.16 25.48
N GLU A 139 27.88 2.33 24.18
CA GLU A 139 28.36 1.39 23.16
C GLU A 139 29.24 2.12 22.15
N TYR A 140 30.43 1.57 21.90
CA TYR A 140 31.36 2.05 20.90
C TYR A 140 31.45 1.08 19.72
N GLY A 141 31.48 1.63 18.51
CA GLY A 141 31.75 0.91 17.28
C GLY A 141 33.24 0.97 16.97
N VAL A 142 33.89 -0.19 16.94
CA VAL A 142 35.29 -0.33 16.52
C VAL A 142 35.32 -0.41 15.01
N PHE A 143 36.03 0.50 14.33
CA PHE A 143 36.10 0.51 12.88
C PHE A 143 36.78 -0.74 12.32
N ARG A 144 36.33 -1.18 11.14
CA ARG A 144 37.10 -2.11 10.29
C ARG A 144 38.32 -1.38 9.75
N THR A 145 39.38 -2.12 9.45
CA THR A 145 40.43 -1.56 8.60
C THR A 145 39.89 -1.34 7.18
N PRO A 146 40.43 -0.38 6.42
CA PRO A 146 40.02 -0.12 5.04
C PRO A 146 40.02 -1.38 4.16
N GLU A 147 41.01 -2.25 4.34
CA GLU A 147 41.19 -3.49 3.56
C GLU A 147 40.08 -4.49 3.85
N VAL A 148 39.77 -4.73 5.13
CA VAL A 148 38.69 -5.64 5.55
C VAL A 148 37.32 -5.09 5.14
N PHE A 149 37.14 -3.76 5.17
CA PHE A 149 35.92 -3.14 4.69
C PHE A 149 35.75 -3.32 3.18
N LEU A 150 36.82 -3.10 2.40
CA LEU A 150 36.82 -3.28 0.96
C LEU A 150 36.56 -4.74 0.58
N GLU A 151 37.25 -5.69 1.22
CA GLU A 151 37.06 -7.13 0.99
C GLU A 151 35.61 -7.55 1.24
N LYS A 152 34.99 -7.07 2.33
CA LYS A 152 33.59 -7.34 2.61
C LYS A 152 32.65 -6.68 1.61
N SER A 153 32.95 -5.45 1.19
CA SER A 153 32.13 -4.71 0.22
C SER A 153 32.10 -5.42 -1.14
N LEU A 154 33.24 -5.96 -1.59
CA LEU A 154 33.35 -6.69 -2.86
C LEU A 154 32.56 -8.01 -2.88
N LYS A 155 32.30 -8.60 -1.70
CA LYS A 155 31.53 -9.85 -1.57
C LYS A 155 30.03 -9.61 -1.38
N MET A 156 29.60 -8.36 -1.21
CA MET A 156 28.20 -8.03 -1.03
C MET A 156 27.53 -7.82 -2.38
N ALA A 157 26.36 -8.45 -2.55
CA ALA A 157 25.46 -8.08 -3.64
C ALA A 157 24.95 -6.66 -3.41
N HIS A 158 25.03 -5.80 -4.43
CA HIS A 158 24.43 -4.48 -4.33
C HIS A 158 22.93 -4.65 -4.08
N PRO A 159 22.31 -3.91 -3.14
CA PRO A 159 20.87 -4.01 -2.91
C PRO A 159 20.02 -3.78 -4.18
N PHE A 160 20.54 -3.06 -5.18
CA PHE A 160 19.88 -2.75 -6.45
C PHE A 160 20.01 -3.86 -7.51
N ASP A 161 20.86 -4.85 -7.25
CA ASP A 161 21.01 -6.05 -8.08
C ASP A 161 20.21 -7.24 -7.50
N SER A 162 19.51 -7.01 -6.38
CA SER A 162 18.71 -8.02 -5.70
C SER A 162 17.23 -7.92 -6.15
N PRO A 163 16.59 -9.02 -6.57
CA PRO A 163 15.21 -9.07 -7.10
C PRO A 163 14.11 -8.79 -6.08
N VAL A 164 14.45 -8.52 -4.81
CA VAL A 164 13.59 -8.80 -3.64
C VAL A 164 12.21 -8.14 -3.68
N SER A 165 11.96 -7.20 -4.59
CA SER A 165 10.68 -6.52 -4.71
C SER A 165 9.70 -7.09 -5.72
N MET A 166 10.11 -7.97 -6.63
CA MET A 166 9.21 -8.42 -7.70
C MET A 166 8.57 -9.75 -7.38
N ASP A 167 7.27 -9.88 -7.65
CA ASP A 167 6.53 -11.12 -7.52
C ASP A 167 6.92 -12.11 -8.64
N ALA A 168 6.87 -13.41 -8.30
CA ALA A 168 7.28 -14.47 -9.21
C ALA A 168 6.47 -14.52 -10.53
N PRO A 169 5.15 -14.20 -10.53
CA PRO A 169 4.37 -14.08 -11.77
C PRO A 169 4.95 -13.09 -12.78
N ASN A 170 5.30 -11.86 -12.36
CA ASN A 170 5.87 -10.87 -13.27
C ASN A 170 7.21 -11.34 -13.83
N MET A 171 8.09 -11.92 -13.01
CA MET A 171 9.38 -12.43 -13.49
C MET A 171 9.23 -13.58 -14.49
N ARG A 172 8.28 -14.50 -14.25
CA ARG A 172 7.93 -15.56 -15.21
C ARG A 172 7.34 -15.00 -16.51
N ALA A 173 6.51 -13.97 -16.43
CA ALA A 173 5.93 -13.32 -17.61
C ALA A 173 7.03 -12.67 -18.46
N ILE A 174 7.97 -11.94 -17.84
CA ILE A 174 9.13 -11.36 -18.54
C ILE A 174 9.94 -12.48 -19.22
N ALA A 175 10.32 -13.53 -18.49
CA ALA A 175 11.09 -14.64 -19.03
C ALA A 175 10.39 -15.33 -20.22
N THR A 176 9.05 -15.50 -20.13
CA THR A 176 8.24 -16.08 -21.22
C THR A 176 8.25 -15.17 -22.44
N ILE A 177 8.03 -13.86 -22.27
CA ILE A 177 8.07 -12.89 -23.37
C ILE A 177 9.43 -12.91 -24.08
N LEU A 178 10.52 -12.85 -23.29
CA LEU A 178 11.89 -12.83 -23.83
C LEU A 178 12.25 -14.12 -24.57
N SER A 179 11.67 -15.26 -24.19
CA SER A 179 11.94 -16.56 -24.81
C SER A 179 11.11 -16.79 -26.07
N GLU A 180 9.84 -16.36 -26.07
CA GLU A 180 8.86 -16.74 -27.09
C GLU A 180 8.66 -15.70 -28.19
N GLY A 181 9.13 -14.47 -27.99
CA GLY A 181 8.99 -13.40 -28.98
C GLY A 181 7.56 -12.87 -29.11
N VAL A 182 7.40 -11.87 -29.95
CA VAL A 182 6.14 -11.12 -30.09
C VAL A 182 5.02 -12.00 -30.63
N GLU A 183 5.27 -12.74 -31.71
CA GLU A 183 4.26 -13.58 -32.36
C GLU A 183 3.88 -14.79 -31.51
N GLY A 184 4.83 -15.41 -30.79
CA GLY A 184 4.55 -16.49 -29.85
C GLY A 184 3.60 -16.05 -28.74
N ILE A 185 3.87 -14.88 -28.15
CA ILE A 185 3.00 -14.30 -27.11
C ILE A 185 1.62 -13.91 -27.65
N LYS A 186 1.54 -13.35 -28.87
CA LYS A 186 0.25 -13.06 -29.52
C LYS A 186 -0.57 -14.33 -29.73
N ALA A 187 0.06 -15.41 -30.22
CA ALA A 187 -0.60 -16.69 -30.43
C ALA A 187 -1.15 -17.27 -29.11
N LYS A 188 -0.35 -17.24 -28.03
CA LYS A 188 -0.81 -17.66 -26.70
C LYS A 188 -1.99 -16.84 -26.18
N ARG A 189 -1.92 -15.51 -26.29
CA ARG A 189 -3.02 -14.62 -25.87
C ARG A 189 -4.29 -14.90 -26.67
N LYS A 190 -4.16 -15.09 -27.99
CA LYS A 190 -5.28 -15.46 -28.85
C LYS A 190 -5.89 -16.79 -28.42
N ALA A 191 -5.08 -17.82 -28.21
CA ALA A 191 -5.56 -19.13 -27.77
C ALA A 191 -6.31 -19.06 -26.43
N ALA A 192 -5.82 -18.28 -25.48
CA ALA A 192 -6.50 -18.06 -24.19
C ALA A 192 -7.85 -17.35 -24.36
N LEU A 193 -7.93 -16.33 -25.23
CA LEU A 193 -9.18 -15.64 -25.53
C LEU A 193 -10.17 -16.55 -26.25
N ASP A 194 -9.72 -17.30 -27.25
CA ASP A 194 -10.56 -18.26 -27.99
C ASP A 194 -11.15 -19.31 -27.02
N TYR A 195 -10.33 -19.82 -26.09
CA TYR A 195 -10.76 -20.74 -25.04
C TYR A 195 -11.88 -20.14 -24.18
N TYR A 196 -11.69 -18.94 -23.61
CA TYR A 196 -12.70 -18.33 -22.75
C TYR A 196 -13.96 -17.89 -23.53
N CYS A 197 -13.84 -17.54 -24.80
CA CYS A 197 -14.98 -17.32 -25.69
C CYS A 197 -15.82 -18.59 -25.85
N ALA A 198 -15.17 -19.74 -26.07
CA ALA A 198 -15.87 -21.03 -26.15
C ALA A 198 -16.52 -21.41 -24.80
N ARG A 199 -15.81 -21.22 -23.69
CA ARG A 199 -16.34 -21.46 -22.33
C ARG A 199 -17.58 -20.60 -22.03
N LYS A 200 -17.56 -19.32 -22.41
CA LYS A 200 -18.71 -18.42 -22.25
C LYS A 200 -19.98 -18.99 -22.89
N VAL A 201 -19.88 -19.52 -24.11
CA VAL A 201 -21.02 -20.12 -24.81
C VAL A 201 -21.48 -21.40 -24.12
N ALA A 202 -20.53 -22.27 -23.75
CA ALA A 202 -20.83 -23.53 -23.07
C ALA A 202 -21.55 -23.33 -21.72
N LEU A 203 -21.20 -22.27 -20.99
CA LEU A 203 -21.76 -21.97 -19.66
C LEU A 203 -23.08 -21.19 -19.70
N GLN A 204 -23.56 -20.76 -20.87
CA GLN A 204 -24.69 -19.83 -20.97
C GLN A 204 -25.97 -20.35 -20.30
N LYS A 205 -26.28 -21.63 -20.44
CA LYS A 205 -27.47 -22.25 -19.83
C LYS A 205 -27.37 -22.25 -18.30
N ASP A 206 -26.22 -22.61 -17.76
CA ASP A 206 -25.99 -22.67 -16.32
C ASP A 206 -25.94 -21.27 -15.71
N GLU A 207 -25.43 -20.28 -16.46
CA GLU A 207 -25.40 -18.88 -16.06
C GLU A 207 -26.83 -18.33 -15.87
N LEU A 208 -27.74 -18.67 -16.78
CA LEU A 208 -29.16 -18.30 -16.66
C LEU A 208 -29.80 -18.97 -15.44
N ALA A 209 -29.52 -20.24 -15.20
CA ALA A 209 -30.05 -20.97 -14.05
C ALA A 209 -29.50 -20.43 -12.72
N LEU A 210 -28.23 -20.05 -12.66
CA LEU A 210 -27.62 -19.39 -11.51
C LEU A 210 -28.30 -18.04 -11.24
N LYS A 211 -28.39 -17.18 -12.27
CA LYS A 211 -29.01 -15.85 -12.14
C LYS A 211 -30.47 -15.94 -11.75
N ALA A 212 -31.22 -16.95 -12.20
CA ALA A 212 -32.61 -17.13 -11.79
C ALA A 212 -32.78 -17.33 -10.28
N LYS A 213 -31.78 -17.93 -9.62
CA LYS A 213 -31.77 -18.19 -8.17
C LYS A 213 -31.24 -17.03 -7.32
N MET A 214 -30.58 -16.04 -7.94
CA MET A 214 -30.01 -14.90 -7.23
C MET A 214 -31.08 -13.93 -6.74
N HIS A 215 -30.81 -13.25 -5.63
CA HIS A 215 -31.66 -12.17 -5.13
C HIS A 215 -31.88 -11.10 -6.22
N PRO A 216 -33.11 -10.58 -6.42
CA PRO A 216 -33.43 -9.68 -7.53
C PRO A 216 -32.50 -8.47 -7.63
N ASP A 217 -32.09 -7.90 -6.49
CA ASP A 217 -31.21 -6.73 -6.46
C ASP A 217 -29.76 -7.07 -6.88
N VAL A 218 -29.21 -8.21 -6.42
CA VAL A 218 -27.88 -8.67 -6.83
C VAL A 218 -27.88 -9.05 -8.31
N ARG A 219 -28.93 -9.75 -8.76
CA ARG A 219 -29.14 -10.10 -10.16
C ARG A 219 -29.20 -8.87 -11.06
N GLY A 220 -29.88 -7.80 -10.63
CA GLY A 220 -29.97 -6.55 -11.38
C GLY A 220 -28.61 -5.94 -11.69
N VAL A 221 -27.73 -5.88 -10.69
CA VAL A 221 -26.38 -5.31 -10.82
C VAL A 221 -25.43 -6.24 -11.60
N THR A 222 -25.58 -7.55 -11.44
CA THR A 222 -24.69 -8.55 -12.04
C THR A 222 -25.17 -9.07 -13.40
N GLN A 223 -26.35 -8.68 -13.86
CA GLN A 223 -26.97 -9.15 -15.10
C GLN A 223 -26.01 -9.15 -16.32
N PRO A 224 -25.23 -8.09 -16.61
CA PRO A 224 -24.36 -8.06 -17.78
C PRO A 224 -23.06 -8.89 -17.62
N LYS A 225 -22.76 -9.38 -16.41
CA LYS A 225 -21.51 -10.12 -16.11
C LYS A 225 -21.70 -11.61 -16.33
N ASN A 226 -20.67 -12.33 -16.78
CA ASN A 226 -20.70 -13.80 -16.90
C ASN A 226 -20.02 -14.41 -15.66
N LEU A 227 -20.80 -14.67 -14.61
CA LEU A 227 -20.29 -15.04 -13.29
C LEU A 227 -19.63 -16.42 -13.29
N LEU A 228 -20.21 -17.42 -13.96
CA LEU A 228 -19.63 -18.77 -14.03
C LEU A 228 -18.35 -18.79 -14.85
N LEU A 229 -18.30 -18.03 -15.95
CA LEU A 229 -17.05 -17.86 -16.69
C LEU A 229 -15.99 -17.21 -15.80
N PHE A 230 -16.36 -16.15 -15.06
CA PHE A 230 -15.46 -15.50 -14.13
C PHE A 230 -14.97 -16.49 -13.05
N LYS A 231 -15.84 -17.36 -12.53
CA LYS A 231 -15.44 -18.45 -11.61
C LYS A 231 -14.38 -19.38 -12.21
N GLU A 232 -14.57 -19.81 -13.46
CA GLU A 232 -13.58 -20.63 -14.15
C GLU A 232 -12.25 -19.88 -14.32
N MET A 233 -12.31 -18.60 -14.73
CA MET A 233 -11.12 -17.76 -14.86
C MET A 233 -10.37 -17.58 -13.53
N LEU A 234 -11.08 -17.41 -12.40
CA LEU A 234 -10.47 -17.33 -11.08
C LEU A 234 -9.70 -18.61 -10.75
N ARG A 235 -10.30 -19.77 -11.00
CA ARG A 235 -9.65 -21.08 -10.80
C ARG A 235 -8.44 -21.25 -11.72
N ASP A 236 -8.59 -20.94 -12.99
CA ASP A 236 -7.53 -21.10 -13.99
C ASP A 236 -6.36 -20.13 -13.72
N ALA A 237 -6.61 -18.97 -13.10
CA ALA A 237 -5.61 -18.03 -12.61
C ALA A 237 -5.07 -18.36 -11.19
N CYS A 238 -5.55 -19.44 -10.57
CA CYS A 238 -5.21 -19.84 -9.20
C CYS A 238 -5.44 -18.71 -8.16
N VAL A 239 -6.53 -17.95 -8.32
CA VAL A 239 -6.89 -16.89 -7.37
C VAL A 239 -7.27 -17.54 -6.03
N GLY A 240 -6.59 -17.14 -4.95
CA GLY A 240 -6.75 -17.74 -3.61
C GLY A 240 -7.97 -17.30 -2.81
N ASP A 241 -8.87 -16.51 -3.41
CA ASP A 241 -10.10 -16.03 -2.76
C ASP A 241 -11.28 -16.94 -3.10
N ASP A 242 -11.52 -17.92 -2.23
CA ASP A 242 -12.61 -18.88 -2.36
C ASP A 242 -14.01 -18.26 -2.17
N ASN A 243 -14.08 -17.08 -1.51
CA ASN A 243 -15.34 -16.43 -1.15
C ASN A 243 -15.80 -15.41 -2.22
N LEU A 244 -14.90 -14.89 -3.04
CA LEU A 244 -15.20 -13.86 -4.05
C LEU A 244 -16.38 -14.23 -4.96
N PHE A 245 -16.43 -15.47 -5.43
CA PHE A 245 -17.54 -15.93 -6.28
C PHE A 245 -18.86 -15.92 -5.51
N HIS A 246 -18.86 -16.40 -4.27
CA HIS A 246 -20.03 -16.37 -3.41
C HIS A 246 -20.50 -14.93 -3.18
N ASP A 247 -19.60 -14.02 -2.86
CA ASP A 247 -19.93 -12.61 -2.59
C ASP A 247 -20.48 -11.88 -3.82
N LEU A 248 -20.00 -12.22 -5.03
CA LEU A 248 -20.59 -11.73 -6.27
C LEU A 248 -22.02 -12.24 -6.50
N THR A 249 -22.34 -13.45 -6.04
CA THR A 249 -23.68 -14.05 -6.20
C THR A 249 -24.66 -13.72 -5.08
N SER A 250 -24.15 -13.46 -3.89
CA SER A 250 -24.94 -13.23 -2.66
C SER A 250 -24.95 -11.77 -2.21
N GLY A 251 -23.99 -10.96 -2.67
CA GLY A 251 -23.77 -9.57 -2.28
C GLY A 251 -22.63 -9.43 -1.24
N PHE A 252 -21.96 -8.29 -1.27
CA PHE A 252 -20.88 -7.96 -0.33
C PHE A 252 -21.42 -7.38 0.97
N ARG A 253 -20.85 -7.79 2.11
CA ARG A 253 -21.15 -7.19 3.41
C ARG A 253 -20.33 -5.91 3.62
N ILE A 254 -20.92 -4.93 4.28
CA ILE A 254 -20.26 -3.65 4.64
C ILE A 254 -20.18 -3.42 6.16
N THR A 255 -20.60 -4.40 6.96
CA THR A 255 -20.57 -4.40 8.42
C THR A 255 -20.21 -5.79 8.95
N GLY A 256 -19.73 -5.85 10.19
CA GLY A 256 -19.33 -7.10 10.82
C GLY A 256 -17.95 -7.58 10.39
N GLU A 257 -17.72 -8.88 10.50
CA GLU A 257 -16.45 -9.50 10.13
C GLU A 257 -16.39 -9.76 8.62
N LEU A 258 -15.33 -9.27 7.99
CA LEU A 258 -15.01 -9.55 6.59
C LEU A 258 -14.16 -10.81 6.53
N GLU A 259 -14.55 -11.73 5.67
CA GLU A 259 -13.78 -12.95 5.43
C GLU A 259 -12.44 -12.57 4.76
N PRO A 260 -11.31 -13.19 5.16
CA PRO A 260 -10.05 -12.99 4.47
C PRO A 260 -10.12 -13.56 3.05
N SER A 261 -9.53 -12.84 2.09
CA SER A 261 -9.37 -13.28 0.70
C SER A 261 -8.21 -14.27 0.53
N GLY A 262 -7.29 -14.35 1.49
CA GLY A 262 -6.04 -15.12 1.40
C GLY A 262 -4.98 -14.49 0.48
N GLN A 263 -5.28 -13.37 -0.20
CA GLN A 263 -4.38 -12.75 -1.17
C GLN A 263 -3.46 -11.70 -0.57
N PHE A 264 -3.83 -11.16 0.60
CA PHE A 264 -3.17 -10.01 1.17
C PHE A 264 -2.49 -10.35 2.50
N PRO A 265 -1.43 -9.61 2.89
CA PRO A 265 -0.79 -9.81 4.19
C PRO A 265 -1.80 -9.70 5.34
N PRO A 266 -1.70 -10.58 6.36
CA PRO A 266 -2.62 -10.57 7.49
C PRO A 266 -2.49 -9.25 8.27
N LYS A 267 -3.63 -8.71 8.68
CA LYS A 267 -3.76 -7.52 9.53
C LYS A 267 -4.95 -7.70 10.43
N CYS A 268 -4.74 -7.64 11.74
CA CYS A 268 -5.86 -7.67 12.68
C CYS A 268 -6.36 -6.23 12.93
N ARG A 269 -7.56 -5.92 12.46
CA ARG A 269 -8.34 -4.74 12.88
C ARG A 269 -9.68 -5.23 13.40
N VAL A 270 -9.87 -5.13 14.71
CA VAL A 270 -11.13 -5.49 15.36
C VAL A 270 -12.11 -4.33 15.30
N ALA A 271 -13.40 -4.63 15.07
CA ALA A 271 -14.48 -3.66 15.14
C ALA A 271 -14.54 -2.97 16.51
N ALA A 272 -14.74 -1.65 16.50
CA ALA A 272 -14.91 -0.85 17.72
C ALA A 272 -16.37 -0.84 18.22
N LEU A 273 -17.32 -1.26 17.37
CA LEU A 273 -18.75 -1.27 17.66
C LEU A 273 -19.39 -2.56 17.10
N SER A 274 -20.31 -3.18 17.83
CA SER A 274 -21.03 -4.35 17.32
C SER A 274 -22.12 -3.94 16.31
N VAL A 275 -22.50 -4.84 15.40
CA VAL A 275 -23.61 -4.61 14.44
C VAL A 275 -24.94 -4.40 15.16
N ALA A 276 -25.15 -5.11 16.28
CA ALA A 276 -26.35 -4.96 17.10
C ALA A 276 -26.41 -3.58 17.76
N ASP A 277 -25.28 -3.07 18.25
CA ASP A 277 -25.24 -1.72 18.84
C ASP A 277 -25.40 -0.63 17.78
N LEU A 278 -24.84 -0.82 16.57
CA LEU A 278 -25.10 0.08 15.44
C LEU A 278 -26.60 0.20 15.15
N ARG A 279 -27.36 -0.91 15.12
CA ARG A 279 -28.81 -0.90 14.93
C ARG A 279 -29.55 -0.09 16.00
N LYS A 280 -29.13 -0.19 17.26
CA LYS A 280 -29.72 0.61 18.35
C LYS A 280 -29.53 2.12 18.15
N THR A 281 -28.48 2.55 17.44
CA THR A 281 -28.25 3.98 17.14
C THR A 281 -29.11 4.51 15.99
N ALA A 282 -29.76 3.64 15.20
CA ALA A 282 -30.54 4.00 14.02
C ALA A 282 -31.55 5.12 14.27
N LYS A 283 -32.34 5.01 15.36
CA LYS A 283 -33.35 6.02 15.70
C LYS A 283 -32.76 7.43 15.84
N TRP A 284 -31.60 7.55 16.50
CA TRP A 284 -30.91 8.83 16.65
C TRP A 284 -30.27 9.30 15.34
N ALA A 285 -29.61 8.40 14.61
CA ALA A 285 -28.97 8.70 13.32
C ALA A 285 -29.95 9.31 12.31
N LYS A 286 -31.19 8.82 12.25
CA LYS A 286 -32.25 9.37 11.38
C LYS A 286 -32.58 10.83 11.65
N HIS A 287 -32.62 11.23 12.92
CA HIS A 287 -32.91 12.63 13.28
C HIS A 287 -31.72 13.54 13.02
N LEU A 288 -30.49 13.03 13.14
CA LEU A 288 -29.27 13.82 12.96
C LEU A 288 -28.87 14.00 11.49
N VAL A 289 -29.11 12.98 10.64
CA VAL A 289 -28.63 12.97 9.24
C VAL A 289 -29.14 14.15 8.43
N ALA A 290 -30.38 14.59 8.66
CA ALA A 290 -30.95 15.74 7.97
C ALA A 290 -30.14 17.04 8.22
N SER A 291 -29.73 17.28 9.47
CA SER A 291 -28.90 18.43 9.82
C SER A 291 -27.51 18.34 9.18
N SER A 292 -26.95 17.14 9.10
CA SER A 292 -25.66 16.87 8.50
C SER A 292 -25.67 17.05 6.98
N CYS A 293 -26.70 16.56 6.28
CA CYS A 293 -26.90 16.81 4.85
C CYS A 293 -27.02 18.32 4.54
N ARG A 294 -27.77 19.08 5.36
CA ARG A 294 -27.85 20.55 5.21
C ARG A 294 -26.49 21.23 5.36
N ARG A 295 -25.65 20.75 6.29
CA ARG A 295 -24.29 21.28 6.46
C ARG A 295 -23.36 20.95 5.28
N ALA A 296 -23.49 19.77 4.67
CA ALA A 296 -22.75 19.42 3.46
C ALA A 296 -23.20 20.19 2.21
N ALA A 297 -24.48 20.59 2.16
CA ALA A 297 -25.07 21.30 1.03
C ALA A 297 -24.89 22.83 1.07
N LYS A 298 -23.90 23.36 1.82
CA LYS A 298 -23.66 24.81 1.91
C LYS A 298 -23.33 25.44 0.55
N ASP A 299 -22.51 24.77 -0.24
CA ASP A 299 -22.29 25.16 -1.62
C ASP A 299 -23.42 24.59 -2.49
N LYS A 300 -24.27 25.49 -3.00
CA LYS A 300 -25.44 25.14 -3.80
C LYS A 300 -25.05 24.52 -5.15
N ALA A 301 -23.93 24.91 -5.75
CA ALA A 301 -23.49 24.35 -7.02
C ALA A 301 -23.03 22.89 -6.81
N VAL A 302 -22.24 22.65 -5.77
CA VAL A 302 -21.82 21.29 -5.37
C VAL A 302 -23.02 20.42 -5.00
N ALA A 303 -23.95 20.93 -4.20
CA ALA A 303 -25.15 20.19 -3.81
C ALA A 303 -26.03 19.81 -5.01
N LYS A 304 -26.21 20.72 -5.98
CA LYS A 304 -26.93 20.43 -7.23
C LYS A 304 -26.24 19.36 -8.06
N ALA A 305 -24.91 19.40 -8.16
CA ALA A 305 -24.15 18.40 -8.88
C ALA A 305 -24.28 17.00 -8.24
N VAL A 306 -24.17 16.90 -6.91
CA VAL A 306 -24.35 15.65 -6.16
C VAL A 306 -25.77 15.09 -6.31
N TRP A 307 -26.79 15.95 -6.27
CA TRP A 307 -28.17 15.55 -6.49
C TRP A 307 -28.39 15.01 -7.91
N LYS A 308 -27.89 15.73 -8.92
CA LYS A 308 -27.94 15.29 -10.32
C LYS A 308 -27.25 13.94 -10.50
N GLU A 309 -26.02 13.79 -10.00
CA GLU A 309 -25.29 12.53 -10.07
C GLU A 309 -26.06 11.37 -9.40
N SER A 310 -26.74 11.63 -8.28
CA SER A 310 -27.55 10.61 -7.61
C SER A 310 -28.75 10.17 -8.44
N LEU A 311 -29.42 11.08 -9.15
CA LEU A 311 -30.50 10.73 -10.09
C LEU A 311 -29.97 9.99 -11.33
N ASP A 312 -28.80 10.37 -11.84
CA ASP A 312 -28.15 9.66 -12.95
C ASP A 312 -27.79 8.22 -12.53
N GLN A 313 -27.34 8.01 -11.28
CA GLN A 313 -27.09 6.68 -10.72
C GLN A 313 -28.37 5.85 -10.56
N VAL A 314 -29.51 6.48 -10.25
CA VAL A 314 -30.83 5.80 -10.26
C VAL A 314 -31.18 5.34 -11.68
N GLN A 315 -31.01 6.20 -12.70
CA GLN A 315 -31.29 5.85 -14.09
C GLN A 315 -30.41 4.68 -14.58
N ARG A 316 -29.16 4.61 -14.11
CA ARG A 316 -28.22 3.50 -14.40
C ARG A 316 -28.53 2.21 -13.62
N GLY A 317 -29.51 2.23 -12.72
CA GLY A 317 -29.86 1.09 -11.88
C GLY A 317 -28.87 0.82 -10.74
N TRP A 318 -28.01 1.79 -10.39
CA TRP A 318 -27.06 1.67 -9.28
C TRP A 318 -27.66 2.09 -7.94
N LEU A 319 -28.69 2.95 -7.99
CA LEU A 319 -29.47 3.38 -6.83
C LEU A 319 -30.96 3.15 -7.06
N ARG A 320 -31.73 3.15 -5.97
CA ARG A 320 -33.19 3.12 -6.00
C ARG A 320 -33.75 4.28 -5.17
N GLY A 321 -34.79 4.92 -5.69
CA GLY A 321 -35.44 6.09 -5.08
C GLY A 321 -35.72 7.16 -6.14
N PRO A 322 -35.89 8.43 -5.73
CA PRO A 322 -35.82 8.93 -4.35
C PRO A 322 -36.94 8.37 -3.46
N PHE A 323 -36.67 8.23 -2.17
CA PHE A 323 -37.63 7.77 -1.16
C PHE A 323 -37.68 8.75 0.03
N SER A 324 -38.83 8.83 0.66
CA SER A 324 -39.05 9.45 1.97
C SER A 324 -38.62 8.51 3.11
N SER A 325 -38.47 9.07 4.32
CA SER A 325 -38.14 8.29 5.52
C SER A 325 -39.15 7.18 5.79
N SER A 326 -40.45 7.47 5.62
CA SER A 326 -41.53 6.50 5.85
C SER A 326 -41.53 5.38 4.80
N GLU A 327 -41.19 5.68 3.54
CA GLU A 327 -41.02 4.66 2.51
C GLU A 327 -39.82 3.75 2.81
N ILE A 328 -38.72 4.28 3.35
CA ILE A 328 -37.60 3.44 3.80
C ILE A 328 -38.00 2.61 5.03
N ASP A 329 -38.73 3.17 5.99
CA ASP A 329 -39.25 2.43 7.15
C ASP A 329 -40.14 1.25 6.71
N ALA A 330 -41.01 1.45 5.71
CA ALA A 330 -41.84 0.39 5.16
C ALA A 330 -41.03 -0.70 4.44
N ARG A 331 -39.87 -0.35 3.86
CA ARG A 331 -39.03 -1.28 3.09
C ARG A 331 -38.03 -2.07 3.92
N LEU A 332 -37.40 -1.42 4.90
CA LEU A 332 -36.27 -1.97 5.67
C LEU A 332 -36.59 -2.13 7.17
N GLY A 333 -37.77 -1.71 7.61
CA GLY A 333 -38.12 -1.60 9.03
C GLY A 333 -37.55 -0.33 9.66
N PRO A 334 -37.78 -0.09 10.96
CA PRO A 334 -37.41 1.16 11.62
C PRO A 334 -35.91 1.26 12.01
N GLU A 335 -35.09 0.22 11.82
CA GLU A 335 -33.71 0.16 12.33
C GLU A 335 -32.64 0.40 11.26
N TRP A 336 -32.90 1.28 10.28
CA TRP A 336 -31.90 1.69 9.28
C TRP A 336 -31.08 2.90 9.72
N VAL A 337 -29.81 2.91 9.30
CA VAL A 337 -28.87 4.04 9.46
C VAL A 337 -28.62 4.64 8.09
N ALA A 338 -28.73 5.96 7.96
CA ALA A 338 -28.36 6.67 6.73
C ALA A 338 -27.01 7.35 6.87
N SER A 339 -26.24 7.35 5.80
CA SER A 339 -25.03 8.14 5.66
C SER A 339 -25.28 9.40 4.87
N LYS A 340 -24.62 10.48 5.27
CA LYS A 340 -24.64 11.73 4.53
C LYS A 340 -23.86 11.57 3.23
N ARG A 341 -24.50 11.89 2.11
CA ARG A 341 -23.83 12.07 0.82
C ARG A 341 -23.41 13.52 0.63
N PHE A 342 -22.17 13.77 0.24
CA PHE A 342 -21.61 15.11 0.02
C PHE A 342 -20.73 15.15 -1.23
N GLY A 343 -20.44 16.36 -1.72
CA GLY A 343 -19.64 16.55 -2.93
C GLY A 343 -18.20 16.91 -2.61
N VAL A 344 -17.26 16.29 -3.31
CA VAL A 344 -15.83 16.65 -3.29
C VAL A 344 -15.43 17.18 -4.66
N ILE A 345 -14.78 18.34 -4.69
CA ILE A 345 -14.25 18.95 -5.91
C ILE A 345 -12.89 18.31 -6.20
N GLN A 346 -12.79 17.60 -7.33
CA GLN A 346 -11.58 16.95 -7.81
C GLN A 346 -11.25 17.49 -9.21
N GLY A 347 -10.40 18.52 -9.26
CA GLY A 347 -10.17 19.30 -10.47
C GLY A 347 -11.47 19.99 -10.89
N GLU A 348 -11.90 19.76 -12.13
CA GLU A 348 -13.13 20.34 -12.68
C GLU A 348 -14.39 19.51 -12.36
N LYS A 349 -14.24 18.31 -11.80
CA LYS A 349 -15.36 17.40 -11.54
C LYS A 349 -15.77 17.44 -10.07
N ILE A 350 -17.07 17.39 -9.84
CA ILE A 350 -17.66 17.20 -8.51
C ILE A 350 -18.08 15.73 -8.43
N ARG A 351 -17.64 15.02 -7.39
CA ARG A 351 -18.01 13.62 -7.15
C ARG A 351 -18.81 13.48 -5.87
N ALA A 352 -19.91 12.73 -5.94
CA ALA A 352 -20.65 12.30 -4.77
C ALA A 352 -19.86 11.28 -3.94
N VAL A 353 -19.79 11.51 -2.63
CA VAL A 353 -19.10 10.66 -1.64
C VAL A 353 -20.04 10.41 -0.46
N ASP A 354 -20.04 9.18 0.06
CA ASP A 354 -20.86 8.76 1.19
C ASP A 354 -20.04 8.67 2.49
N ASP A 355 -20.48 9.35 3.54
CA ASP A 355 -19.84 9.34 4.85
C ASP A 355 -20.34 8.17 5.71
N LEU A 356 -19.76 6.99 5.49
CA LEU A 356 -20.03 5.78 6.30
C LEU A 356 -19.41 5.84 7.71
N SER A 357 -18.64 6.88 8.02
CA SER A 357 -18.01 7.05 9.34
C SER A 357 -18.88 7.85 10.30
N GLU A 358 -19.65 8.84 9.82
CA GLU A 358 -20.47 9.74 10.64
C GLU A 358 -21.41 9.01 11.61
N HIS A 359 -22.04 7.93 11.16
CA HIS A 359 -22.90 7.08 12.00
C HIS A 359 -22.28 5.70 12.24
N MET A 360 -20.95 5.63 12.27
CA MET A 360 -20.18 4.48 12.78
C MET A 360 -20.35 3.16 12.02
N VAL A 361 -20.82 3.17 10.77
CA VAL A 361 -20.91 1.95 9.94
C VAL A 361 -19.52 1.33 9.80
N ASN A 362 -18.53 2.14 9.43
CA ASN A 362 -17.12 1.73 9.32
C ASN A 362 -16.51 1.21 10.63
N SER A 363 -17.05 1.61 11.79
CA SER A 363 -16.57 1.16 13.10
C SER A 363 -17.03 -0.25 13.45
N THR A 364 -17.98 -0.81 12.69
CA THR A 364 -18.46 -2.19 12.86
C THR A 364 -17.69 -3.22 12.05
N VAL A 365 -16.76 -2.78 11.21
CA VAL A 365 -16.02 -3.66 10.32
C VAL A 365 -14.80 -4.22 11.05
N SER A 366 -14.67 -5.54 11.06
CA SER A 366 -13.42 -6.22 11.39
C SER A 366 -12.74 -6.65 10.09
N GLU A 367 -11.47 -6.29 9.94
CA GLU A 367 -10.63 -6.66 8.80
C GLU A 367 -9.51 -7.58 9.29
N SER A 368 -9.25 -8.64 8.53
CA SER A 368 -8.19 -9.63 8.77
C SER A 368 -7.00 -9.46 7.83
N GLU A 369 -7.09 -8.54 6.87
CA GLU A 369 -6.11 -8.36 5.80
C GLU A 369 -5.79 -6.89 5.53
N LYS A 370 -4.57 -6.64 5.04
CA LYS A 370 -4.13 -5.32 4.57
C LYS A 370 -3.95 -5.34 3.07
N ILE A 371 -4.79 -4.60 2.35
CA ILE A 371 -4.55 -4.34 0.93
C ILE A 371 -3.22 -3.59 0.79
N VAL A 372 -2.30 -4.22 0.08
CA VAL A 372 -1.03 -3.63 -0.36
C VAL A 372 -1.11 -3.59 -1.88
N LEU A 373 -0.93 -2.40 -2.44
CA LEU A 373 -0.87 -2.19 -3.88
C LEU A 373 0.57 -1.91 -4.26
N ASP A 374 0.96 -2.40 -5.42
CA ASP A 374 2.24 -2.06 -6.04
C ASP A 374 2.29 -0.57 -6.31
N GLY A 375 3.43 0.04 -5.97
CA GLY A 375 3.71 1.44 -6.23
C GLY A 375 4.50 1.66 -7.52
N VAL A 376 4.96 2.90 -7.69
CA VAL A 376 5.79 3.31 -8.83
C VAL A 376 7.13 2.56 -8.86
N ASP A 377 7.62 2.15 -7.68
CA ASP A 377 8.93 1.52 -7.57
C ASP A 377 8.93 0.09 -8.12
N GLU A 378 7.85 -0.65 -7.92
CA GLU A 378 7.61 -1.97 -8.51
C GLU A 378 7.52 -1.88 -10.05
N ILE A 379 6.84 -0.85 -10.58
CA ILE A 379 6.77 -0.59 -12.03
C ILE A 379 8.16 -0.30 -12.60
N LEU A 380 8.96 0.53 -11.92
CA LEU A 380 10.32 0.84 -12.34
C LEU A 380 11.22 -0.40 -12.29
N ALA A 381 11.04 -1.27 -11.29
CA ALA A 381 11.74 -2.54 -11.21
C ALA A 381 11.42 -3.44 -12.42
N VAL A 382 10.13 -3.61 -12.77
CA VAL A 382 9.70 -4.38 -13.96
C VAL A 382 10.41 -3.84 -15.21
N ALA A 383 10.38 -2.53 -15.43
CA ALA A 383 11.01 -1.90 -16.59
C ALA A 383 12.53 -2.12 -16.61
N ARG A 384 13.20 -2.00 -15.46
CA ARG A 384 14.64 -2.25 -15.32
C ARG A 384 15.00 -3.70 -15.64
N PHE A 385 14.30 -4.69 -15.09
CA PHE A 385 14.62 -6.09 -15.35
C PHE A 385 14.31 -6.49 -16.79
N PHE A 386 13.22 -5.98 -17.37
CA PHE A 386 12.90 -6.21 -18.78
C PHE A 386 13.94 -5.58 -19.71
N GLY A 387 14.30 -4.30 -19.50
CA GLY A 387 15.28 -3.58 -20.31
C GLY A 387 16.72 -4.07 -20.11
N GLY A 388 17.10 -4.46 -18.89
CA GLY A 388 18.42 -5.00 -18.59
C GLY A 388 18.66 -6.39 -19.19
N ALA A 389 17.59 -7.17 -19.37
CA ALA A 389 17.66 -8.50 -19.98
C ALA A 389 17.87 -8.48 -21.51
N THR A 390 17.75 -7.32 -22.17
CA THR A 390 17.82 -7.17 -23.64
C THR A 390 19.06 -6.41 -24.13
N THR A 391 20.12 -6.39 -23.32
CA THR A 391 21.39 -5.75 -23.72
C THR A 391 21.94 -6.37 -25.02
N GLY A 392 22.30 -5.50 -25.97
CA GLY A 392 22.70 -5.92 -27.30
C GLY A 392 23.90 -6.87 -27.28
N GLY A 393 23.82 -7.96 -28.06
CA GLY A 393 24.91 -8.93 -28.19
C GLY A 393 24.87 -10.10 -27.21
N VAL A 394 23.94 -10.13 -26.26
CA VAL A 394 23.79 -11.28 -25.33
C VAL A 394 22.73 -12.26 -25.87
N PRO A 395 23.08 -13.54 -26.15
CA PRO A 395 22.15 -14.53 -26.70
C PRO A 395 21.22 -15.16 -25.64
N GLU A 396 21.45 -14.87 -24.36
CA GLU A 396 20.76 -15.45 -23.21
C GLU A 396 20.36 -14.34 -22.24
N PHE A 397 19.22 -14.51 -21.58
CA PHE A 397 18.83 -13.64 -20.46
C PHE A 397 19.02 -14.37 -19.12
N LYS A 398 19.30 -13.59 -18.08
CA LYS A 398 19.33 -14.06 -16.69
C LYS A 398 18.52 -13.10 -15.84
N ILE A 399 17.42 -13.60 -15.29
CA ILE A 399 16.50 -12.81 -14.47
C ILE A 399 16.40 -13.46 -13.10
N PRO A 400 16.70 -12.73 -12.02
CA PRO A 400 16.64 -13.29 -10.68
C PRO A 400 15.18 -13.62 -10.27
N ALA A 401 14.98 -14.71 -9.53
CA ALA A 401 13.68 -15.14 -9.05
C ALA A 401 13.51 -14.80 -7.55
N PRO A 402 12.25 -14.68 -7.06
CA PRO A 402 12.02 -14.28 -5.67
C PRO A 402 12.49 -15.30 -4.62
N ASP A 403 12.58 -16.58 -5.00
CA ASP A 403 13.11 -17.66 -4.17
C ASP A 403 14.66 -17.72 -4.14
N GLY A 404 15.33 -16.73 -4.75
CA GLY A 404 16.79 -16.68 -4.89
C GLY A 404 17.33 -17.50 -6.06
N SER A 405 16.47 -18.22 -6.81
CA SER A 405 16.86 -18.87 -8.05
C SER A 405 17.00 -17.86 -9.20
N VAL A 406 17.30 -18.32 -10.42
CA VAL A 406 17.47 -17.46 -11.59
C VAL A 406 16.74 -18.09 -12.77
N PHE A 407 15.81 -17.35 -13.38
CA PHE A 407 15.26 -17.67 -14.69
C PHE A 407 16.34 -17.44 -15.76
N ARG A 408 16.61 -18.48 -16.54
CA ARG A 408 17.58 -18.44 -17.64
C ARG A 408 16.94 -18.99 -18.90
N GLY A 409 17.26 -18.39 -20.03
CA GLY A 409 16.74 -18.84 -21.32
C GLY A 409 17.45 -18.18 -22.49
N ARG A 410 17.24 -18.74 -23.67
CA ARG A 410 17.74 -18.16 -24.91
C ARG A 410 16.87 -16.95 -25.26
N LEU A 411 17.49 -15.82 -25.54
CA LEU A 411 16.80 -14.61 -25.97
C LEU A 411 16.24 -14.80 -27.38
N HIS A 412 14.96 -14.51 -27.58
CA HIS A 412 14.32 -14.54 -28.90
C HIS A 412 14.94 -13.49 -29.84
N ASP A 413 14.97 -13.75 -31.15
CA ASP A 413 15.62 -12.89 -32.15
C ASP A 413 15.07 -11.46 -32.15
N ASP A 414 13.78 -11.31 -31.83
CA ASP A 414 13.09 -10.02 -31.65
C ASP A 414 13.82 -9.09 -30.68
N PHE A 415 14.52 -9.62 -29.68
CA PHE A 415 15.16 -8.84 -28.62
C PHE A 415 16.69 -8.77 -28.72
N ARG A 416 17.33 -9.53 -29.64
CA ARG A 416 18.81 -9.66 -29.71
C ARG A 416 19.54 -8.42 -30.24
N LYS A 417 18.88 -7.59 -31.04
CA LYS A 417 19.51 -6.42 -31.70
C LYS A 417 19.45 -5.14 -30.85
N GLY A 418 19.09 -5.23 -29.57
CA GLY A 418 18.78 -4.05 -28.74
C GLY A 418 17.57 -3.25 -29.24
N ARG A 419 16.89 -3.74 -30.29
CA ARG A 419 15.61 -3.22 -30.74
C ARG A 419 14.54 -3.91 -29.91
N GLY A 420 14.34 -3.41 -28.69
CA GLY A 420 13.03 -3.60 -28.07
C GLY A 420 12.01 -2.96 -29.01
N SER A 421 11.39 -3.74 -29.89
CA SER A 421 10.11 -3.35 -30.46
C SER A 421 9.16 -3.29 -29.27
N TYR A 422 8.88 -2.06 -28.83
CA TYR A 422 7.92 -1.78 -27.78
C TYR A 422 6.59 -2.47 -28.14
N VAL A 423 6.01 -3.16 -27.18
CA VAL A 423 4.62 -3.59 -27.28
C VAL A 423 3.78 -2.31 -27.21
N GLU A 424 3.40 -1.78 -28.37
CA GLU A 424 2.45 -0.67 -28.43
C GLU A 424 1.05 -1.18 -28.02
N GLY A 425 0.60 -0.77 -26.83
CA GLY A 425 -0.81 -0.79 -26.50
C GLY A 425 -1.50 0.38 -27.21
N LEU A 426 -2.21 0.09 -28.30
CA LEU A 426 -3.07 1.06 -28.97
C LEU A 426 -4.43 1.15 -28.25
N TRP A 427 -4.74 2.33 -27.73
CA TRP A 427 -6.08 2.68 -27.24
C TRP A 427 -6.72 3.70 -28.20
N ILE A 428 -7.78 3.29 -28.89
CA ILE A 428 -8.48 4.14 -29.88
C ILE A 428 -9.47 5.07 -29.14
N LEU A 429 -9.36 6.38 -29.36
CA LEU A 429 -10.30 7.38 -28.84
C LEU A 429 -11.63 7.35 -29.60
N LYS A 430 -12.73 7.20 -28.86
CA LYS A 430 -14.11 7.23 -29.39
C LYS A 430 -14.65 8.66 -29.56
N ASP A 431 -14.12 9.62 -28.79
CA ASP A 431 -14.54 11.03 -28.75
C ASP A 431 -13.54 11.96 -29.44
N ARG A 432 -13.24 11.69 -30.71
CA ARG A 432 -12.24 12.41 -31.52
C ARG A 432 -12.39 13.93 -31.55
N TRP A 433 -13.63 14.41 -31.54
CA TRP A 433 -13.95 15.85 -31.53
C TRP A 433 -13.40 16.60 -30.31
N ALA A 434 -13.09 15.90 -29.20
CA ALA A 434 -12.56 16.49 -27.97
C ALA A 434 -11.04 16.30 -27.79
N SER A 435 -10.33 15.89 -28.86
CA SER A 435 -8.90 15.54 -28.81
C SER A 435 -7.99 16.51 -29.59
N VAL A 436 -8.52 17.68 -29.97
CA VAL A 436 -7.81 18.70 -30.75
C VAL A 436 -6.91 19.57 -29.85
N LEU A 437 -5.63 19.61 -30.18
CA LEU A 437 -4.58 20.39 -29.52
C LEU A 437 -4.32 21.67 -30.31
N ALA A 438 -4.22 22.81 -29.63
CA ALA A 438 -3.90 24.09 -30.23
C ALA A 438 -2.45 24.47 -29.87
N VAL A 439 -1.61 24.74 -30.87
CA VAL A 439 -0.19 25.04 -30.70
C VAL A 439 0.14 26.30 -31.50
N LEU A 440 0.79 27.28 -30.86
CA LEU A 440 1.27 28.49 -31.54
C LEU A 440 2.44 28.14 -32.48
N ASP A 441 2.25 28.36 -33.78
CA ASP A 441 3.34 28.36 -34.76
C ASP A 441 4.08 29.69 -34.64
N VAL A 442 5.27 29.65 -34.06
CA VAL A 442 6.06 30.83 -33.67
C VAL A 442 6.59 31.57 -34.90
N ASP A 443 6.79 30.89 -36.02
CA ASP A 443 7.30 31.51 -37.25
C ASP A 443 6.20 32.28 -38.00
N ARG A 444 4.94 31.90 -37.78
CA ARG A 444 3.76 32.50 -38.45
C ARG A 444 2.89 33.32 -37.51
N ASP A 445 3.25 33.38 -36.23
CA ASP A 445 2.52 34.02 -35.14
C ASP A 445 1.02 33.68 -35.13
N CYS A 446 0.68 32.41 -35.37
CA CYS A 446 -0.70 31.97 -35.41
C CYS A 446 -0.89 30.59 -34.77
N VAL A 447 -2.05 30.37 -34.17
CA VAL A 447 -2.36 29.11 -33.49
C VAL A 447 -2.85 28.09 -34.51
N MET A 448 -2.16 26.95 -34.56
CA MET A 448 -2.45 25.79 -35.40
C MET A 448 -3.06 24.65 -34.57
N PHE A 449 -3.88 23.80 -35.19
CA PHE A 449 -4.63 22.75 -34.47
C PHE A 449 -4.29 21.34 -34.97
N PHE A 450 -4.14 20.38 -34.06
CA PHE A 450 -3.76 18.99 -34.32
C PHE A 450 -4.70 18.03 -33.60
N GLU A 451 -5.07 16.90 -34.21
CA GLU A 451 -5.93 15.89 -33.57
C GLU A 451 -5.08 14.80 -32.87
N SER A 452 -5.34 14.54 -31.60
CA SER A 452 -4.68 13.46 -30.85
C SER A 452 -5.35 12.12 -31.13
N LEU A 453 -4.62 11.15 -31.66
CA LEU A 453 -5.14 9.83 -32.03
C LEU A 453 -5.08 8.78 -30.89
N ALA A 454 -4.43 9.11 -29.78
CA ALA A 454 -4.26 8.26 -28.59
C ALA A 454 -4.63 9.01 -27.30
N LEU A 455 -4.81 8.28 -26.19
CA LEU A 455 -5.14 8.86 -24.87
C LEU A 455 -4.12 9.94 -24.48
N PRO A 456 -4.53 11.22 -24.36
CA PRO A 456 -3.59 12.29 -24.08
C PRO A 456 -3.18 12.29 -22.60
N PHE A 457 -1.92 12.65 -22.34
CA PHE A 457 -1.42 12.88 -20.99
C PHE A 457 -2.16 14.06 -20.34
N GLY A 458 -2.60 13.88 -19.10
CA GLY A 458 -3.37 14.88 -18.34
C GLY A 458 -4.89 14.70 -18.40
N ALA A 459 -5.42 13.90 -19.34
CA ALA A 459 -6.85 13.58 -19.34
C ALA A 459 -7.18 12.54 -18.26
N THR A 460 -8.12 12.87 -17.37
CA THR A 460 -8.49 12.02 -16.23
C THR A 460 -9.10 10.68 -16.68
N SER A 461 -9.81 10.66 -17.80
CA SER A 461 -10.31 9.41 -18.41
C SER A 461 -9.18 8.49 -18.86
N SER A 462 -8.00 9.03 -19.18
CA SER A 462 -6.83 8.23 -19.53
C SER A 462 -6.31 7.41 -18.34
N VAL A 463 -6.47 7.88 -17.10
CA VAL A 463 -6.02 7.15 -15.89
C VAL A 463 -6.98 6.03 -15.52
N THR A 464 -8.28 6.26 -15.71
CA THR A 464 -9.35 5.30 -15.36
C THR A 464 -9.64 4.31 -16.49
N GLY A 465 -9.38 4.66 -17.74
CA GLY A 465 -9.45 3.70 -18.86
C GLY A 465 -8.25 2.74 -18.93
N PHE A 466 -7.19 3.03 -18.18
CA PHE A 466 -5.91 2.31 -18.20
C PHE A 466 -5.75 1.28 -17.06
N ASN A 467 -6.43 1.48 -15.92
CA ASN A 467 -6.55 0.50 -14.81
C ASN A 467 -7.92 -0.18 -14.87
#